data_AF-A0A5D3WKH2-F1
#
_entry.id   AF-A0A5D3WKH2-F1
#
_cell.length_a   1.000
_cell.length_b   1.000
_cell.length_c   1.000
_cell.angle_alpha   90.00
_cell.angle_beta   90.00
_cell.angle_gamma   90.00
#
_symmetry.space_group_name_H-M   'P 1'
#
loop_
_entity.id
_entity.type
_entity.pdbx_description
1 polymer ?
#
loop_
_entity_poly.entity_id
_entity_poly.type
_entity_poly.pdbx_seq_one_letter_code
_entity_poly.pdbx_strand_id
1 'polypeptide(L)'
;MQGLGVLFVMAPAIRSLYRGEERIAVLRRFLGYFNTHPFLASPVLGGMLRFGEDGGKSRSGMAGTDFGNMLMAPYAAMGDALFWGGLRPLAAVMGLFFAVRGSFWGAAVLLVVFNLPAIYFRLVCFYRGYREGGGMVETIQRWRLPDLAIRIKEATVVLLGGLCATWMVSGLEREGAAPAWGLLALPAVCVFGWLVRIGVSPLMIIFSVVALMIPLAMFLQ
;
A
#
# COMPACT_ATOMS: atom_id res chain seq x y z
N MET A 1 -6.20 -12.46 -6.95
CA MET A 1 -7.18 -13.57 -6.81
C MET A 1 -7.21 -14.02 -5.36
N GLN A 2 -8.28 -13.70 -4.64
CA GLN A 2 -8.40 -13.81 -3.17
C GLN A 2 -9.65 -14.59 -2.73
N GLY A 3 -10.45 -15.15 -3.66
CA GLY A 3 -11.75 -15.79 -3.37
C GLY A 3 -11.69 -16.89 -2.31
N LEU A 4 -10.66 -17.74 -2.32
CA LEU A 4 -10.47 -18.76 -1.28
C LEU A 4 -10.25 -18.15 0.12
N GLY A 5 -9.49 -17.06 0.20
CA GLY A 5 -9.27 -16.33 1.45
C GLY A 5 -10.55 -15.67 1.96
N VAL A 6 -11.36 -15.12 1.05
CA VAL A 6 -12.70 -14.61 1.38
C VAL A 6 -13.59 -15.73 1.92
N LEU A 7 -13.64 -16.89 1.25
CA LEU A 7 -14.39 -18.04 1.74
C LEU A 7 -13.92 -18.45 3.13
N PHE A 8 -12.60 -18.55 3.36
CA PHE A 8 -12.05 -18.96 4.65
C PHE A 8 -12.50 -18.01 5.78
N VAL A 9 -12.45 -16.71 5.55
CA VAL A 9 -12.89 -15.69 6.53
C VAL A 9 -14.40 -15.74 6.76
N MET A 10 -15.19 -15.94 5.71
CA MET A 10 -16.66 -15.92 5.77
C MET A 10 -17.28 -17.26 6.20
N ALA A 11 -16.55 -18.37 6.10
CA ALA A 11 -17.07 -19.72 6.32
C ALA A 11 -17.71 -19.93 7.70
N PRO A 12 -17.15 -19.44 8.82
CA PRO A 12 -17.80 -19.59 10.13
C PRO A 12 -19.19 -18.96 10.15
N ALA A 13 -19.33 -17.74 9.63
CA ALA A 13 -20.61 -17.03 9.57
C ALA A 13 -21.59 -17.67 8.59
N ILE A 14 -21.13 -18.08 7.41
CA ILE A 14 -22.00 -18.78 6.44
C ILE A 14 -22.52 -20.10 7.03
N ARG A 15 -21.69 -20.83 7.78
CA ARG A 15 -22.08 -22.08 8.45
C ARG A 15 -23.08 -21.85 9.59
N SER A 16 -23.06 -20.70 10.27
CA SER A 16 -24.05 -20.38 11.29
C SER A 16 -25.38 -19.89 10.71
N LEU A 17 -25.33 -19.14 9.60
CA LEU A 17 -26.50 -18.53 8.98
C LEU A 17 -27.31 -19.47 8.08
N TYR A 18 -26.64 -20.39 7.36
CA TYR A 18 -27.28 -21.25 6.35
C TYR A 18 -27.14 -22.74 6.68
N ARG A 19 -28.07 -23.58 6.22
CA ARG A 19 -28.05 -25.05 6.39
C ARG A 19 -28.32 -25.79 5.06
N GLY A 20 -28.00 -27.08 5.01
CA GLY A 20 -28.32 -27.94 3.87
C GLY A 20 -27.73 -27.47 2.54
N GLU A 21 -28.51 -27.60 1.46
CA GLU A 21 -28.12 -27.22 0.10
C GLU A 21 -27.90 -25.71 -0.06
N GLU A 22 -28.65 -24.89 0.66
CA GLU A 22 -28.51 -23.43 0.63
C GLU A 22 -27.11 -23.00 1.09
N ARG A 23 -26.58 -23.64 2.14
CA ARG A 23 -25.20 -23.40 2.60
C ARG A 23 -24.19 -23.70 1.49
N ILE A 24 -24.34 -24.82 0.79
CA ILE A 24 -23.44 -25.23 -0.29
C ILE A 24 -23.49 -24.19 -1.42
N ALA A 25 -24.69 -23.73 -1.78
CA ALA A 25 -24.88 -22.70 -2.80
C ALA A 25 -24.20 -21.37 -2.40
N VAL A 26 -24.37 -20.91 -1.16
CA VAL A 26 -23.73 -19.68 -0.67
C VAL A 26 -22.21 -19.80 -0.64
N LEU A 27 -21.67 -20.91 -0.13
CA LEU A 27 -20.21 -21.16 -0.13
C LEU A 27 -19.64 -21.12 -1.56
N ARG A 28 -20.33 -21.70 -2.54
CA ARG A 28 -19.92 -21.63 -3.96
C ARG A 28 -19.92 -20.21 -4.51
N ARG A 29 -20.85 -19.35 -4.09
CA ARG A 29 -20.85 -17.94 -4.51
C ARG A 29 -19.66 -17.16 -3.95
N PHE A 30 -19.30 -17.38 -2.67
CA PHE A 30 -18.13 -16.73 -2.05
C PHE A 30 -16.77 -17.26 -2.55
N LEU A 31 -16.74 -18.41 -3.23
CA LEU A 31 -15.57 -18.90 -3.99
C LEU A 31 -15.31 -18.15 -5.30
N GLY A 32 -16.21 -17.26 -5.70
CA GLY A 32 -16.09 -16.48 -6.91
C GLY A 32 -14.87 -15.56 -6.95
N TYR A 33 -14.73 -14.86 -8.06
CA TYR A 33 -13.67 -13.87 -8.24
C TYR A 33 -13.77 -12.81 -7.14
N PHE A 34 -12.72 -12.70 -6.32
CA PHE A 34 -12.51 -11.57 -5.43
C PHE A 34 -11.09 -11.06 -5.56
N ASN A 35 -10.91 -9.77 -5.81
CA ASN A 35 -9.59 -9.18 -5.90
C ASN A 35 -9.63 -7.70 -5.51
N THR A 36 -9.19 -7.41 -4.30
CA THR A 36 -9.06 -6.04 -3.79
C THR A 36 -7.79 -5.88 -2.97
N HIS A 37 -7.54 -4.69 -2.47
CA HIS A 37 -6.37 -4.45 -1.63
C HIS A 37 -6.53 -5.16 -0.26
N PRO A 38 -5.55 -5.94 0.23
CA PRO A 38 -5.72 -6.78 1.43
C PRO A 38 -6.21 -6.05 2.69
N PHE A 39 -5.79 -4.82 2.92
CA PHE A 39 -6.22 -4.05 4.10
C PHE A 39 -7.57 -3.35 3.90
N LEU A 40 -7.94 -3.02 2.65
CA LEU A 40 -9.28 -2.47 2.34
C LEU A 40 -10.31 -3.57 2.04
N ALA A 41 -9.90 -4.83 1.94
CA ALA A 41 -10.82 -5.96 1.90
C ALA A 41 -11.67 -6.04 3.18
N SER A 42 -11.10 -5.68 4.35
CA SER A 42 -11.78 -5.72 5.65
C SER A 42 -13.16 -5.04 5.69
N PRO A 43 -13.30 -3.73 5.37
CA PRO A 43 -14.61 -3.08 5.34
C PRO A 43 -15.57 -3.70 4.32
N VAL A 44 -15.07 -4.17 3.17
CA VAL A 44 -15.89 -4.86 2.17
C VAL A 44 -16.45 -6.15 2.78
N LEU A 45 -15.60 -7.01 3.35
CA LEU A 45 -15.99 -8.27 3.97
C LEU A 45 -16.98 -8.08 5.13
N GLY A 46 -16.77 -7.06 5.97
CA GLY A 46 -17.73 -6.69 7.02
C GLY A 46 -19.11 -6.36 6.45
N GLY A 47 -19.16 -5.54 5.39
CA GLY A 47 -20.42 -5.23 4.69
C GLY A 47 -21.04 -6.45 4.02
N MET A 48 -20.25 -7.30 3.35
CA MET A 48 -20.74 -8.55 2.74
C MET A 48 -21.39 -9.46 3.79
N LEU A 49 -20.81 -9.54 5.00
CA LEU A 49 -21.39 -10.28 6.12
C LEU A 49 -22.72 -9.68 6.57
N ARG A 50 -22.77 -8.36 6.75
CA ARG A 50 -23.98 -7.65 7.18
C ARG A 50 -25.15 -7.86 6.21
N PHE A 51 -24.91 -7.73 4.91
CA PHE A 51 -25.93 -7.99 3.88
C PHE A 51 -26.32 -9.48 3.80
N GLY A 52 -25.43 -10.40 4.17
CA GLY A 52 -25.71 -11.83 4.24
C GLY A 52 -26.64 -12.20 5.41
N GLU A 53 -26.43 -11.59 6.60
CA GLU A 53 -27.26 -11.82 7.79
C GLU A 53 -28.71 -11.40 7.61
N ASP A 54 -28.95 -10.31 6.88
CA ASP A 54 -30.30 -9.84 6.62
C ASP A 54 -31.08 -10.80 5.70
N GLY A 55 -30.46 -11.85 5.14
CA GLY A 55 -31.13 -12.88 4.33
C GLY A 55 -31.82 -12.33 3.07
N GLY A 56 -31.38 -11.16 2.58
CA GLY A 56 -32.07 -10.42 1.52
C GLY A 56 -33.30 -9.61 1.98
N LYS A 57 -33.60 -9.55 3.29
CA LYS A 57 -34.72 -8.78 3.88
C LYS A 57 -34.41 -7.30 4.13
N SER A 58 -33.17 -6.87 3.91
CA SER A 58 -32.86 -5.44 3.75
C SER A 58 -33.74 -4.86 2.65
N ARG A 59 -34.26 -3.63 2.85
CA ARG A 59 -35.03 -2.85 1.86
C ARG A 59 -34.37 -2.79 0.46
N SER A 60 -33.07 -3.09 0.35
CA SER A 60 -32.29 -3.06 -0.89
C SER A 60 -32.28 -4.36 -1.71
N GLY A 61 -32.62 -5.53 -1.14
CA GLY A 61 -32.56 -6.81 -1.86
C GLY A 61 -31.16 -7.27 -2.34
N MET A 62 -30.10 -6.56 -1.95
CA MET A 62 -28.72 -6.79 -2.42
C MET A 62 -28.07 -7.95 -1.67
N ALA A 63 -27.53 -8.95 -2.39
CA ALA A 63 -26.76 -10.01 -1.78
C ALA A 63 -25.36 -9.51 -1.37
N GLY A 64 -24.79 -10.07 -0.29
CA GLY A 64 -23.45 -9.71 0.16
C GLY A 64 -22.38 -9.88 -0.93
N THR A 65 -22.51 -10.87 -1.80
CA THR A 65 -21.60 -11.07 -2.94
C THR A 65 -21.66 -9.93 -3.95
N ASP A 66 -22.85 -9.36 -4.19
CA ASP A 66 -23.04 -8.25 -5.15
C ASP A 66 -22.44 -6.96 -4.58
N PHE A 67 -22.61 -6.73 -3.28
CA PHE A 67 -21.95 -5.64 -2.57
C PHE A 67 -20.43 -5.73 -2.69
N GLY A 68 -19.86 -6.93 -2.49
CA GLY A 68 -18.43 -7.15 -2.68
C GLY A 68 -17.98 -6.84 -4.10
N ASN A 69 -18.67 -7.41 -5.10
CA ASN A 69 -18.37 -7.21 -6.54
C ASN A 69 -18.33 -5.72 -6.92
N MET A 70 -19.29 -4.93 -6.42
CA MET A 70 -19.36 -3.50 -6.69
C MET A 70 -18.16 -2.73 -6.12
N LEU A 71 -17.62 -3.17 -4.97
CA LEU A 71 -16.59 -2.42 -4.25
C LEU A 71 -15.16 -2.90 -4.50
N MET A 72 -14.95 -4.08 -5.08
CA MET A 72 -13.60 -4.65 -5.21
C MET A 72 -12.63 -3.72 -5.93
N ALA A 73 -13.01 -3.25 -7.12
CA ALA A 73 -12.18 -2.43 -7.99
C ALA A 73 -11.86 -1.05 -7.39
N PRO A 74 -12.84 -0.25 -6.92
CA PRO A 74 -12.53 1.04 -6.31
C PRO A 74 -11.70 0.89 -5.03
N TYR A 75 -11.96 -0.14 -4.21
CA TYR A 75 -11.16 -0.38 -3.00
C TYR A 75 -9.77 -0.93 -3.31
N ALA A 76 -9.60 -1.65 -4.43
CA ALA A 76 -8.29 -2.06 -4.92
C ALA A 76 -7.46 -0.83 -5.25
N ALA A 77 -7.99 0.05 -6.11
CA ALA A 77 -7.30 1.26 -6.55
C ALA A 77 -6.96 2.20 -5.38
N MET A 78 -7.91 2.43 -4.47
CA MET A 78 -7.68 3.27 -3.28
C MET A 78 -6.60 2.66 -2.36
N GLY A 79 -6.66 1.34 -2.15
CA GLY A 79 -5.73 0.64 -1.27
C GLY A 79 -4.32 0.59 -1.86
N ASP A 80 -4.20 0.28 -3.16
CA ASP A 80 -2.93 0.27 -3.87
C ASP A 80 -2.27 1.66 -3.84
N ALA A 81 -3.05 2.72 -4.10
CA ALA A 81 -2.55 4.09 -4.04
C ALA A 81 -2.02 4.45 -2.65
N LEU A 82 -2.79 4.15 -1.60
CA LEU A 82 -2.45 4.52 -0.22
C LEU A 82 -1.34 3.66 0.37
N PHE A 83 -1.48 2.34 0.37
CA PHE A 83 -0.57 1.45 1.10
C PHE A 83 0.70 1.14 0.31
N TRP A 84 0.56 0.70 -0.94
CA TRP A 84 1.73 0.36 -1.77
C TRP A 84 2.40 1.60 -2.34
N GLY A 85 1.60 2.56 -2.82
CA GLY A 85 2.11 3.79 -3.42
C GLY A 85 2.52 4.87 -2.42
N GLY A 86 1.86 4.95 -1.25
CA GLY A 86 2.08 6.04 -0.28
C GLY A 86 2.83 5.59 0.98
N LEU A 87 2.15 4.85 1.85
CA LEU A 87 2.63 4.49 3.19
C LEU A 87 3.89 3.63 3.15
N ARG A 88 4.00 2.66 2.24
CA ARG A 88 5.18 1.79 2.15
C ARG A 88 6.45 2.57 1.77
N PRO A 89 6.45 3.41 0.71
CA PRO A 89 7.58 4.31 0.44
C PRO A 89 7.89 5.26 1.61
N LEU A 90 6.87 5.89 2.21
CA LEU A 90 7.06 6.77 3.36
C LEU A 90 7.76 6.04 4.53
N ALA A 91 7.24 4.88 4.92
CA ALA A 91 7.79 4.07 5.99
C ALA A 91 9.24 3.63 5.70
N ALA A 92 9.55 3.31 4.45
CA ALA A 92 10.90 2.98 4.03
C ALA A 92 11.85 4.17 4.14
N VAL A 93 11.44 5.36 3.67
CA VAL A 93 12.26 6.59 3.77
C VAL A 93 12.48 7.00 5.22
N MET A 94 11.43 6.92 6.06
CA MET A 94 11.54 7.17 7.50
C MET A 94 12.49 6.18 8.17
N GLY A 95 12.38 4.88 7.86
CA GLY A 95 13.29 3.86 8.39
C GLY A 95 14.73 4.09 7.93
N LEU A 96 14.92 4.43 6.65
CA LEU A 96 16.23 4.73 6.07
C LEU A 96 16.90 5.90 6.78
N PHE A 97 16.16 6.96 7.12
CA PHE A 97 16.68 8.12 7.85
C PHE A 97 17.35 7.75 9.18
N PHE A 98 16.81 6.77 9.91
CA PHE A 98 17.44 6.24 11.12
C PHE A 98 18.61 5.30 10.79
N ALA A 99 18.43 4.42 9.80
CA ALA A 99 19.42 3.42 9.41
C ALA A 99 20.73 4.07 8.92
N VAL A 100 20.66 5.15 8.14
CA VAL A 100 21.86 5.85 7.65
C VAL A 100 22.68 6.48 8.77
N ARG A 101 22.08 6.72 9.94
CA ARG A 101 22.76 7.22 11.16
C ARG A 101 23.27 6.10 12.06
N GLY A 102 23.22 4.84 11.61
CA GLY A 102 23.61 3.68 12.38
C GLY A 102 22.60 3.26 13.46
N SER A 103 21.37 3.78 13.43
CA SER A 103 20.35 3.45 14.43
C SER A 103 19.59 2.18 14.06
N PHE A 104 19.56 1.20 14.97
CA PHE A 104 18.77 -0.02 14.83
C PHE A 104 17.25 0.23 14.79
N TRP A 105 16.80 1.42 15.22
CA TRP A 105 15.40 1.81 15.19
C TRP A 105 14.81 1.93 13.79
N GLY A 106 15.63 1.99 12.72
CA GLY A 106 15.14 2.10 11.35
C GLY A 106 14.15 0.99 10.96
N ALA A 107 14.43 -0.25 11.34
CA ALA A 107 13.53 -1.39 11.09
C ALA A 107 12.22 -1.25 11.88
N ALA A 108 12.31 -0.87 13.16
CA ALA A 108 11.13 -0.68 14.01
C ALA A 108 10.23 0.45 13.48
N VAL A 109 10.81 1.58 13.07
CA VAL A 109 10.06 2.71 12.49
C VAL A 109 9.31 2.29 11.23
N LEU A 110 9.99 1.59 10.30
CA LEU A 110 9.34 1.07 9.09
C LEU A 110 8.16 0.18 9.44
N LEU A 111 8.37 -0.80 10.33
CA LEU A 111 7.33 -1.74 10.74
C LEU A 111 6.15 -1.02 11.39
N VAL A 112 6.40 -0.09 12.30
CA VAL A 112 5.34 0.64 13.02
C VAL A 112 4.55 1.54 12.07
N VAL A 113 5.23 2.37 11.27
CA VAL A 113 4.59 3.33 10.35
C VAL A 113 3.75 2.61 9.30
N PHE A 114 4.20 1.45 8.82
CA PHE A 114 3.44 0.68 7.84
C PHE A 114 2.33 -0.18 8.46
N ASN A 115 2.60 -0.88 9.56
CA ASN A 115 1.66 -1.85 10.12
C ASN A 115 0.57 -1.21 10.97
N LEU A 116 0.81 -0.09 11.66
CA LEU A 116 -0.23 0.54 12.48
C LEU A 116 -1.47 0.92 11.64
N PRO A 117 -1.34 1.63 10.50
CA PRO A 117 -2.48 1.87 9.62
C PRO A 117 -3.08 0.56 9.07
N ALA A 118 -2.23 -0.40 8.69
CA ALA A 118 -2.72 -1.67 8.13
C ALA A 118 -3.58 -2.46 9.14
N ILE A 119 -3.18 -2.51 10.40
CA ILE A 119 -3.91 -3.13 11.51
C ILE A 119 -5.20 -2.35 11.79
N TYR A 120 -5.13 -1.02 11.82
CA TYR A 120 -6.31 -0.17 12.00
C TYR A 120 -7.38 -0.46 10.95
N PHE A 121 -7.01 -0.45 9.67
CA PHE A 121 -7.94 -0.79 8.58
C PHE A 121 -8.42 -2.24 8.67
N ARG A 122 -7.56 -3.16 9.09
CA ARG A 122 -7.95 -4.56 9.22
C ARG A 122 -9.02 -4.78 10.28
N LEU A 123 -8.89 -4.17 11.45
CA LEU A 123 -9.75 -4.42 12.61
C LEU A 123 -10.93 -3.44 12.66
N VAL A 124 -10.63 -2.13 12.68
CA VAL A 124 -11.64 -1.09 12.88
C VAL A 124 -12.54 -0.99 11.66
N CYS A 125 -11.97 -0.97 10.46
CA CYS A 125 -12.79 -0.85 9.25
C CYS A 125 -13.59 -2.12 8.95
N PHE A 126 -13.13 -3.31 9.37
CA PHE A 126 -13.97 -4.52 9.33
C PHE A 126 -15.21 -4.35 10.20
N TYR A 127 -15.01 -3.98 11.48
CA TYR A 127 -16.12 -3.78 12.41
C TYR A 127 -17.09 -2.69 11.94
N ARG A 128 -16.57 -1.57 11.41
CA ARG A 128 -17.40 -0.50 10.85
C ARG A 128 -18.14 -0.94 9.58
N GLY A 129 -17.49 -1.69 8.70
CA GLY A 129 -18.13 -2.28 7.52
C GLY A 129 -19.29 -3.20 7.91
N TYR A 130 -19.11 -4.01 8.95
CA TYR A 130 -20.17 -4.86 9.49
C TYR A 130 -21.31 -4.06 10.12
N ARG A 131 -21.00 -3.07 10.96
CA ARG A 131 -22.01 -2.28 11.68
C ARG A 131 -22.79 -1.31 10.78
N GLU A 132 -22.10 -0.65 9.85
CA GLU A 132 -22.65 0.42 9.01
C GLU A 132 -23.13 -0.10 7.64
N GLY A 133 -22.72 -1.31 7.23
CA GLY A 133 -23.07 -1.88 5.93
C GLY A 133 -22.68 -0.96 4.77
N GLY A 134 -23.67 -0.58 3.95
CA GLY A 134 -23.48 0.38 2.86
C GLY A 134 -23.00 1.76 3.28
N GLY A 135 -23.29 2.20 4.51
CA GLY A 135 -22.84 3.51 5.03
C GLY A 135 -21.32 3.63 5.14
N MET A 136 -20.61 2.50 5.25
CA MET A 136 -19.14 2.49 5.28
C MET A 136 -18.53 2.99 3.96
N VAL A 137 -19.23 2.81 2.84
CA VAL A 137 -18.79 3.30 1.53
C VAL A 137 -18.69 4.82 1.53
N GLU A 138 -19.70 5.50 2.07
CA GLU A 138 -19.70 6.95 2.20
C GLU A 138 -18.62 7.42 3.17
N THR A 139 -18.44 6.72 4.31
CA THR A 139 -17.36 7.00 5.27
C THR A 139 -15.98 6.97 4.60
N ILE A 140 -15.67 5.94 3.81
CA ILE A 140 -14.38 5.81 3.11
C ILE A 140 -14.22 6.89 2.03
N GLN A 141 -15.28 7.22 1.29
CA GLN A 141 -15.24 8.29 0.29
C GLN A 141 -14.95 9.65 0.94
N ARG A 142 -15.55 9.94 2.10
CA ARG A 142 -15.30 11.17 2.88
C ARG A 142 -13.85 11.27 3.36
N TRP A 143 -13.17 10.15 3.61
CA TRP A 143 -11.75 10.13 3.99
C TRP A 143 -10.80 10.51 2.85
N ARG A 144 -11.27 10.53 1.59
CA ARG A 144 -10.46 10.94 0.44
C ARG A 144 -9.09 10.26 0.41
N LEU A 145 -9.07 8.93 0.60
CA LEU A 145 -7.83 8.14 0.67
C LEU A 145 -6.89 8.34 -0.54
N PRO A 146 -7.38 8.50 -1.79
CA PRO A 146 -6.52 8.85 -2.92
C PRO A 146 -5.80 10.20 -2.76
N ASP A 147 -6.52 11.23 -2.30
CA ASP A 147 -5.94 12.57 -2.07
C ASP A 147 -4.87 12.50 -0.97
N LEU A 148 -5.15 11.74 0.10
CA LEU A 148 -4.18 11.49 1.17
C LEU A 148 -2.95 10.75 0.64
N ALA A 149 -3.13 9.75 -0.22
CA ALA A 149 -2.02 9.02 -0.83
C ALA A 149 -1.12 9.92 -1.67
N ILE A 150 -1.67 10.89 -2.40
CA ILE A 150 -0.90 11.88 -3.16
C ILE A 150 -0.07 12.74 -2.20
N ARG A 151 -0.68 13.29 -1.14
CA ARG A 151 0.04 14.10 -0.13
C ARG A 151 1.16 13.31 0.55
N ILE A 152 0.92 12.03 0.86
CA ILE A 152 1.94 11.15 1.42
C ILE A 152 3.11 10.98 0.43
N LYS A 153 2.83 10.77 -0.85
CA LYS A 153 3.87 10.66 -1.89
C LYS A 153 4.69 11.94 -2.00
N GLU A 154 4.03 13.10 -2.07
CA GLU A 154 4.70 14.40 -2.11
C GLU A 154 5.63 14.59 -0.91
N ALA A 155 5.13 14.34 0.31
CA ALA A 155 5.93 14.39 1.53
C ALA A 155 7.11 13.41 1.48
N THR A 156 6.89 12.19 0.96
CA THR A 156 7.94 11.18 0.82
C THR A 156 9.05 11.64 -0.12
N VAL A 157 8.71 12.25 -1.26
CA VAL A 157 9.70 12.78 -2.21
C VAL A 157 10.52 13.90 -1.58
N VAL A 158 9.88 14.81 -0.84
CA VAL A 158 10.58 15.90 -0.13
C VAL A 158 11.54 15.34 0.92
N LEU A 159 11.09 14.38 1.74
CA LEU A 159 11.91 13.75 2.77
C LEU A 159 13.10 12.99 2.16
N LEU A 160 12.86 12.23 1.09
CA LEU A 160 13.91 11.48 0.40
C LEU A 160 14.92 12.43 -0.25
N GLY A 161 14.46 13.52 -0.88
CA GLY A 161 15.32 14.53 -1.47
C GLY A 161 16.24 15.18 -0.43
N GLY A 162 15.68 15.59 0.72
CA GLY A 162 16.47 16.14 1.83
C GLY A 162 17.47 15.13 2.41
N LEU A 163 17.06 13.87 2.55
CA LEU A 163 17.95 12.79 2.99
C LEU A 163 19.11 12.57 2.01
N CYS A 164 18.84 12.49 0.71
CA CYS A 164 19.89 12.33 -0.31
C CYS A 164 20.84 13.54 -0.32
N ALA A 165 20.32 14.76 -0.24
CA ALA A 165 21.13 15.97 -0.22
C ALA A 165 22.06 16.01 1.01
N THR A 166 21.53 15.74 2.20
CA THR A 166 22.32 15.71 3.44
C THR A 166 23.36 14.59 3.41
N TRP A 167 23.00 13.39 2.96
CA TRP A 167 23.93 12.27 2.85
C TRP A 167 25.08 12.57 1.89
N MET A 168 24.77 13.17 0.74
CA MET A 168 25.77 13.54 -0.27
C MET A 168 26.72 14.63 0.23
N VAL A 169 26.21 15.70 0.85
CA VAL A 169 27.04 16.77 1.41
C VAL A 169 27.97 16.22 2.50
N SER A 170 27.44 15.42 3.42
CA SER A 170 28.27 14.78 4.45
C SER A 170 29.30 13.80 3.87
N GLY A 171 29.03 13.18 2.73
CA GLY A 171 30.01 12.36 2.01
C GLY A 171 31.14 13.20 1.42
N LEU A 172 30.81 14.28 0.72
CA LEU A 172 31.79 15.18 0.11
C LEU A 172 32.69 15.85 1.16
N GLU A 173 32.12 16.29 2.29
CA GLU A 173 32.87 16.88 3.39
C GLU A 173 33.89 15.90 4.00
N ARG A 174 33.55 14.61 4.10
CA ARG A 174 34.47 13.57 4.57
C ARG A 174 35.67 13.36 3.64
N GLU A 175 35.48 13.60 2.35
CA GLU A 175 36.55 13.53 1.35
C GLU A 175 37.28 14.87 1.15
N GLY A 176 36.90 15.92 1.90
CA GLY A 176 37.50 17.26 1.78
C GLY A 176 37.07 18.02 0.52
N ALA A 177 36.04 17.54 -0.19
CA ALA A 177 35.49 18.19 -1.37
C ALA A 177 34.50 19.31 -1.00
N ALA A 178 34.44 20.36 -1.82
CA ALA A 178 33.49 21.44 -1.62
C ALA A 178 32.02 20.94 -1.77
N PRO A 179 31.08 21.31 -0.87
CA PRO A 179 29.68 20.87 -0.94
C PRO A 179 28.97 21.22 -2.27
N ALA A 180 29.45 22.25 -2.97
CA ALA A 180 28.92 22.66 -4.27
C ALA A 180 29.00 21.56 -5.34
N TRP A 181 29.96 20.64 -5.24
CA TRP A 181 30.06 19.48 -6.14
C TRP A 181 28.84 18.58 -6.07
N GLY A 182 28.09 18.59 -4.96
CA GLY A 182 26.85 17.84 -4.82
C GLY A 182 25.76 18.26 -5.81
N LEU A 183 25.82 19.49 -6.35
CA LEU A 183 24.86 19.94 -7.37
C LEU A 183 24.93 19.12 -8.66
N LEU A 184 26.04 18.43 -8.93
CA LEU A 184 26.16 17.51 -10.07
C LEU A 184 25.20 16.30 -10.00
N ALA A 185 24.66 15.99 -8.81
CA ALA A 185 23.64 14.96 -8.69
C ALA A 185 22.30 15.34 -9.34
N LEU A 186 21.97 16.64 -9.45
CA LEU A 186 20.69 17.09 -10.01
C LEU A 186 20.54 16.70 -11.50
N PRO A 187 21.51 16.98 -12.38
CA PRO A 187 21.49 16.47 -13.76
C PRO A 187 21.33 14.95 -13.83
N ALA A 188 22.05 14.19 -13.00
CA ALA A 188 21.95 12.73 -12.99
C ALA A 188 20.54 12.23 -12.62
N VAL A 189 19.93 12.83 -11.59
CA VAL A 189 18.54 12.55 -11.19
C VAL A 189 17.57 12.87 -12.33
N CYS A 190 17.74 13.99 -13.01
CA CYS A 190 16.91 14.36 -14.17
C CYS A 190 17.05 13.36 -15.32
N VAL A 191 18.28 12.91 -15.64
CA VAL A 191 18.54 11.91 -16.67
C VAL A 191 17.90 10.58 -16.30
N PHE A 192 18.10 10.07 -15.08
CA PHE A 192 17.47 8.82 -14.65
C PHE A 192 15.94 8.92 -14.63
N GLY A 193 15.39 10.05 -14.18
CA GLY A 193 13.96 10.31 -14.24
C GLY A 193 13.42 10.30 -15.68
N TRP A 194 14.16 10.86 -16.63
CA TRP A 194 13.83 10.82 -18.05
C TRP A 194 13.92 9.40 -18.62
N LEU A 195 14.96 8.63 -18.29
CA LEU A 195 15.11 7.24 -18.70
C LEU A 195 13.93 6.37 -18.24
N VAL A 196 13.49 6.53 -16.99
CA VAL A 196 12.30 5.84 -16.50
C VAL A 196 11.05 6.26 -17.27
N ARG A 197 10.91 7.54 -17.63
CA ARG A 197 9.76 8.04 -18.42
C ARG A 197 9.69 7.48 -19.84
N ILE A 198 10.82 7.21 -20.48
CA ILE A 198 10.86 6.56 -21.80
C ILE A 198 10.73 5.03 -21.72
N GLY A 199 10.49 4.48 -20.52
CA GLY A 199 10.20 3.06 -20.32
C GLY A 199 11.43 2.20 -19.99
N VAL A 200 12.60 2.79 -19.72
CA VAL A 200 13.76 2.02 -19.25
C VAL A 200 13.45 1.49 -17.84
N SER A 201 13.63 0.18 -17.65
CA SER A 201 13.42 -0.47 -16.37
C SER A 201 14.33 0.13 -15.28
N PRO A 202 13.81 0.49 -14.09
CA PRO A 202 14.62 0.97 -12.98
C PRO A 202 15.74 0.01 -12.59
N LEU A 203 15.53 -1.30 -12.74
CA LEU A 203 16.55 -2.31 -12.46
C LEU A 203 17.73 -2.19 -13.42
N MET A 204 17.47 -1.97 -14.71
CA MET A 204 18.52 -1.78 -15.71
C MET A 204 19.34 -0.52 -15.41
N ILE A 205 18.67 0.57 -15.00
CA ILE A 205 19.36 1.80 -14.60
C ILE A 205 20.29 1.52 -13.42
N ILE A 206 19.81 0.83 -12.38
CA ILE A 206 20.61 0.47 -11.20
C ILE A 206 21.82 -0.38 -11.62
N PHE A 207 21.61 -1.44 -12.42
CA PHE A 207 22.72 -2.30 -12.85
C PHE A 207 23.75 -1.56 -13.70
N SER A 208 23.31 -0.69 -14.61
CA SER A 208 24.21 0.14 -15.41
C SER A 208 25.02 1.11 -14.56
N VAL A 209 24.42 1.75 -13.55
CA VAL A 209 25.14 2.65 -12.63
C VAL A 209 26.18 1.87 -11.82
N VAL A 210 25.81 0.71 -11.27
CA VAL A 210 26.75 -0.13 -10.51
C VAL A 210 27.90 -0.62 -11.41
N ALA A 211 27.59 -1.10 -12.61
CA ALA A 211 28.58 -1.57 -13.58
C ALA A 211 29.56 -0.46 -14.02
N LEU A 212 29.12 0.80 -14.03
CA LEU A 212 29.97 1.95 -14.36
C LEU A 212 30.79 2.43 -13.15
N MET A 213 30.22 2.37 -11.95
CA MET A 213 30.89 2.81 -10.72
C MET A 213 32.03 1.87 -10.27
N ILE A 214 31.89 0.56 -10.45
CA ILE A 214 32.92 -0.41 -10.03
C ILE A 214 34.27 -0.15 -10.73
N PRO A 215 34.35 -0.06 -12.08
CA PRO A 215 35.61 0.25 -12.76
C PRO A 215 36.15 1.61 -12.37
N LEU A 216 35.28 2.64 -12.27
CA LEU A 216 35.69 4.00 -11.91
C LEU A 216 36.37 4.03 -10.54
N ALA A 217 35.82 3.29 -9.56
CA ALA A 217 36.40 3.17 -8.23
C ALA A 217 37.77 2.46 -8.24
N MET A 218 37.97 1.48 -9.13
CA MET A 218 39.25 0.79 -9.28
C MET A 218 40.35 1.67 -9.91
N PHE A 219 39.98 2.67 -10.73
CA PHE A 219 40.94 3.60 -11.35
C PHE A 219 41.32 4.79 -10.43
N LEU A 220 40.56 5.05 -9.37
CA LEU A 220 40.74 6.17 -8.45
C LEU A 220 41.49 5.79 -7.15
N GLN A 221 41.81 4.50 -6.96
CA GLN A 221 42.68 3.98 -5.89
C GLN A 221 44.14 3.95 -6.34
#